data_AF-A0A2E4B8L6-F1
#
_entry.id   AF-A0A2E4B8L6-F1
#
_cell.length_a   1.000
_cell.length_b   1.000
_cell.length_c   1.000
_cell.angle_alpha   90.00
_cell.angle_beta   90.00
_cell.angle_gamma   90.00
#
_symmetry.space_group_name_H-M   'P 1'
#
loop_
_entity.id
_entity.type
_entity.pdbx_description
1 polymer ?
#
loop_
_entity_poly.entity_id
_entity_poly.type
_entity_poly.pdbx_seq_one_letter_code
_entity_poly.pdbx_strand_id
1 'polypeptide(L)'
;MLQGGLFVVAKKCELGCVDPHRASGRGASDLDFFSRENLRLVYKKELAFAKAHVQAQKKPNNGNALSKEKRNKMLEFKIDCVHCGTLLSGNNYNTEHILDVSLGGQNSMENKMLMCKICNSARAELKVSLLGNQPTMAQWDLVEAYVLWSYITVDHGHASGANIPSVHREFLRLASGGRERERNGTRWFARASNTSLTVSSGGNSASSRASRRDAASPSRRWGLLGFSLRDWLRGSAQDQRRHRKDALPSASLPIPPPVTNAAPTPPDFSSENADASTATLKAMVLAQIPTHGEIKQAQLGNQVKHNDPQERSLRDLFIGLGHAKSKSMNTLLEGLLSGEATFRDEGTVRYWSKGAKARASPGKRNETVQSLFRPHLSTTEFMPMSTLLGRVRYADSEKRSTKTLTTLAGYPKSWGLLKILKDAFGDDIEVEKDEDGKGMIRVKALAETPAQRTATSTAEKYSSAGAAFKKAIAPFLPEAGEQRSLSQLSNVIQQAHASDLSLKRLGIELGFPKTWTARKMIEHAFGESIVFTGSGPATYLQCAQQSIEDSEE
;
A
#
# COMPACT_ATOMS: atom_id res chain seq x y z
N MET A 1 -8.85 -21.39 -45.67
CA MET A 1 -8.69 -22.44 -44.64
C MET A 1 -7.64 -21.94 -43.65
N LEU A 2 -7.83 -21.82 -42.34
CA LEU A 2 -9.00 -22.00 -41.45
C LEU A 2 -9.15 -20.72 -40.61
N GLN A 3 -10.34 -20.14 -40.52
CA GLN A 3 -10.63 -19.04 -39.58
C GLN A 3 -11.37 -19.60 -38.37
N GLY A 4 -10.78 -19.48 -37.17
CA GLY A 4 -11.40 -19.84 -35.90
C GLY A 4 -11.79 -18.60 -35.10
N GLY A 5 -12.96 -18.00 -35.39
CA GLY A 5 -13.47 -16.85 -34.67
C GLY A 5 -14.04 -17.23 -33.30
N LEU A 6 -13.43 -16.74 -32.21
CA LEU A 6 -13.89 -17.00 -30.85
C LEU A 6 -14.98 -15.98 -30.43
N PHE A 7 -16.25 -16.35 -30.58
CA PHE A 7 -17.37 -15.53 -30.09
C PHE A 7 -17.44 -15.54 -28.55
N VAL A 8 -17.24 -14.38 -27.92
CA VAL A 8 -17.52 -14.19 -26.49
C VAL A 8 -18.93 -13.61 -26.32
N VAL A 9 -19.90 -14.48 -26.04
CA VAL A 9 -21.28 -14.06 -25.75
C VAL A 9 -21.36 -13.55 -24.30
N ALA A 10 -21.39 -12.22 -24.13
CA ALA A 10 -21.68 -11.60 -22.85
C ALA A 10 -23.19 -11.71 -22.53
N LYS A 11 -23.60 -12.84 -21.95
CA LYS A 11 -25.01 -13.07 -21.57
C LYS A 11 -25.32 -12.33 -20.26
N LYS A 12 -26.05 -11.22 -20.35
CA LYS A 12 -26.59 -10.49 -19.20
C LYS A 12 -27.68 -11.34 -18.55
N CYS A 13 -27.37 -12.00 -17.43
CA CYS A 13 -28.35 -12.81 -16.69
C CYS A 13 -29.23 -11.93 -15.81
N GLU A 14 -30.43 -11.62 -16.30
CA GLU A 14 -31.57 -11.25 -15.45
C GLU A 14 -32.37 -12.52 -15.16
N LEU A 15 -32.18 -13.08 -13.96
CA LEU A 15 -32.97 -14.22 -13.46
C LEU A 15 -33.45 -13.89 -12.05
N GLY A 16 -34.78 -13.90 -11.88
CA GLY A 16 -35.42 -13.70 -10.58
C GLY A 16 -35.25 -14.94 -9.68
N CYS A 17 -35.47 -14.74 -8.37
CA CYS A 17 -35.43 -15.82 -7.39
C CYS A 17 -36.50 -16.89 -7.73
N VAL A 18 -36.06 -18.11 -7.99
CA VAL A 18 -36.96 -19.27 -8.16
C VAL A 18 -37.10 -19.99 -6.83
N ASP A 19 -38.34 -20.28 -6.44
CA ASP A 19 -38.70 -20.98 -5.21
C ASP A 19 -38.42 -22.49 -5.34
N PRO A 20 -37.53 -23.10 -4.53
CA PRO A 20 -37.01 -24.45 -4.79
C PRO A 20 -37.98 -25.62 -4.49
N HIS A 21 -39.22 -25.36 -4.05
CA HIS A 21 -40.11 -26.41 -3.54
C HIS A 21 -41.08 -27.04 -4.54
N ARG A 22 -40.92 -26.87 -5.86
CA ARG A 22 -41.92 -27.40 -6.83
C ARG A 22 -41.40 -27.89 -8.19
N ALA A 23 -40.59 -28.95 -8.20
CA ALA A 23 -40.34 -29.74 -9.41
C ALA A 23 -40.03 -31.23 -9.12
N SER A 24 -41.05 -32.08 -9.16
CA SER A 24 -40.90 -33.54 -9.22
C SER A 24 -41.03 -34.03 -10.67
N GLY A 25 -39.96 -33.94 -11.46
CA GLY A 25 -39.97 -34.28 -12.89
C GLY A 25 -38.60 -34.74 -13.37
N ARG A 26 -38.56 -35.92 -14.00
CA ARG A 26 -37.33 -36.69 -14.29
C ARG A 26 -36.35 -35.94 -15.22
N GLY A 27 -35.06 -36.12 -14.96
CA GLY A 27 -34.16 -36.57 -16.03
C GLY A 27 -33.12 -35.59 -16.58
N ALA A 28 -33.09 -34.31 -16.16
CA ALA A 28 -31.90 -33.50 -16.34
C ALA A 28 -30.92 -33.83 -15.20
N SER A 29 -29.70 -34.26 -15.54
CA SER A 29 -28.61 -34.33 -14.56
C SER A 29 -28.27 -32.92 -14.13
N ASP A 30 -28.78 -32.51 -12.96
CA ASP A 30 -28.58 -31.18 -12.42
C ASP A 30 -27.08 -30.99 -12.17
N LEU A 31 -26.42 -30.23 -13.07
CA LEU A 31 -24.99 -30.04 -13.03
C LEU A 31 -24.66 -29.17 -11.82
N ASP A 32 -24.19 -29.80 -10.74
CA ASP A 32 -23.78 -29.11 -9.53
C ASP A 32 -22.79 -28.00 -9.89
N PHE A 33 -23.30 -26.76 -9.87
CA PHE A 33 -22.57 -25.56 -10.24
C PHE A 33 -21.33 -25.35 -9.36
N PHE A 34 -21.36 -25.86 -8.13
CA PHE A 34 -20.27 -25.75 -7.17
C PHE A 34 -19.39 -27.01 -7.09
N SER A 35 -19.58 -27.98 -7.97
CA SER A 35 -18.64 -29.10 -8.15
C SER A 35 -17.23 -28.58 -8.46
N ARG A 36 -16.20 -29.29 -7.97
CA ARG A 36 -14.79 -28.86 -8.09
C ARG A 36 -14.39 -28.65 -9.55
N GLU A 37 -14.93 -29.44 -10.46
CA GLU A 37 -14.73 -29.39 -11.91
C GLU A 37 -15.29 -28.08 -12.51
N ASN A 38 -16.51 -27.70 -12.12
CA ASN A 38 -17.09 -26.43 -12.54
C ASN A 38 -16.34 -25.23 -11.94
N LEU A 39 -15.93 -25.30 -10.68
CA LEU A 39 -15.12 -24.26 -10.05
C LEU A 39 -13.73 -24.10 -10.69
N ARG A 40 -13.11 -25.19 -11.15
CA ARG A 40 -11.86 -25.16 -11.96
C ARG A 40 -12.06 -24.43 -13.29
N LEU A 41 -13.23 -24.53 -13.91
CA LEU A 41 -13.56 -23.80 -15.14
C LEU A 41 -13.81 -22.32 -14.87
N VAL A 42 -14.62 -21.99 -13.85
CA VAL A 42 -14.95 -20.61 -13.46
C VAL A 42 -13.69 -19.84 -13.02
N TYR A 43 -12.82 -20.45 -12.22
CA TYR A 43 -11.60 -19.83 -11.68
C TYR A 43 -10.32 -20.26 -12.41
N LYS A 44 -10.43 -20.68 -13.68
CA LYS A 44 -9.30 -21.17 -14.50
C LYS A 44 -8.13 -20.18 -14.57
N LYS A 45 -8.42 -18.89 -14.62
CA LYS A 45 -7.41 -17.81 -14.73
C LYS A 45 -6.63 -17.65 -13.43
N GLU A 46 -7.32 -17.64 -12.31
CA GLU A 46 -6.80 -17.56 -10.95
C GLU A 46 -5.92 -18.79 -10.63
N LEU A 47 -6.39 -19.99 -10.97
CA LEU A 47 -5.63 -21.23 -10.85
C LEU A 47 -4.36 -21.22 -11.72
N ALA A 48 -4.43 -20.71 -12.96
CA ALA A 48 -3.25 -20.60 -13.82
C ALA A 48 -2.18 -19.67 -13.23
N PHE A 49 -2.55 -18.54 -12.61
CA PHE A 49 -1.60 -17.67 -11.92
C PHE A 49 -0.97 -18.35 -10.69
N ALA A 50 -1.77 -19.03 -9.88
CA ALA A 50 -1.27 -19.77 -8.71
C ALA A 50 -0.29 -20.88 -9.13
N LYS A 51 -0.65 -21.67 -10.16
CA LYS A 51 0.19 -22.76 -10.67
C LYS A 51 1.53 -22.23 -11.20
N ALA A 52 1.50 -21.20 -12.03
CA ALA A 52 2.71 -20.58 -12.58
C ALA A 52 3.61 -19.95 -11.49
N HIS A 53 3.02 -19.44 -10.40
CA HIS A 53 3.80 -18.88 -9.29
C HIS A 53 4.47 -19.95 -8.43
N VAL A 54 3.72 -20.99 -8.04
CA VAL A 54 4.23 -22.14 -7.26
C VAL A 54 5.30 -22.90 -8.04
N GLN A 55 5.09 -23.14 -9.34
CA GLN A 55 6.08 -23.77 -10.21
C GLN A 55 7.37 -22.95 -10.33
N ALA A 56 7.29 -21.62 -10.30
CA ALA A 56 8.44 -20.74 -10.43
C ALA A 56 9.16 -20.42 -9.09
N GLN A 57 8.64 -20.90 -7.95
CA GLN A 57 9.16 -20.64 -6.59
C GLN A 57 9.54 -19.17 -6.32
N LYS A 58 8.79 -18.23 -6.90
CA LYS A 58 9.11 -16.80 -6.82
C LYS A 58 8.86 -16.27 -5.42
N LYS A 59 9.80 -15.50 -4.88
CA LYS A 59 9.55 -14.74 -3.64
C LYS A 59 8.36 -13.79 -3.84
N PRO A 60 7.46 -13.66 -2.85
CA PRO A 60 6.32 -12.76 -2.96
C PRO A 60 6.78 -11.31 -3.11
N ASN A 61 6.14 -10.57 -4.01
CA ASN A 61 6.30 -9.12 -4.08
C ASN A 61 5.63 -8.45 -2.87
N ASN A 62 6.17 -7.32 -2.41
CA ASN A 62 5.53 -6.54 -1.35
C ASN A 62 4.14 -6.03 -1.81
N GLY A 63 3.10 -6.35 -1.03
CA GLY A 63 1.73 -5.90 -1.28
C GLY A 63 1.52 -4.43 -0.91
N ASN A 64 0.63 -3.73 -1.63
CA ASN A 64 0.17 -2.39 -1.27
C ASN A 64 -1.27 -2.45 -0.75
N ALA A 65 -1.57 -1.72 0.31
CA ALA A 65 -2.94 -1.61 0.84
C ALA A 65 -3.92 -0.99 -0.19
N LEU A 66 -5.23 -1.10 0.08
CA LEU A 66 -6.24 -0.34 -0.68
C LEU A 66 -6.02 1.17 -0.48
N SER A 67 -6.25 1.94 -1.55
CA SER A 67 -6.27 3.41 -1.48
C SER A 67 -7.29 3.87 -0.43
N LYS A 68 -6.97 4.97 0.26
CA LYS A 68 -7.83 5.52 1.33
C LYS A 68 -9.24 5.84 0.83
N GLU A 69 -9.35 6.33 -0.41
CA GLU A 69 -10.60 6.69 -1.06
C GLU A 69 -11.53 5.47 -1.28
N LYS A 70 -11.07 4.40 -1.94
CA LYS A 70 -11.91 3.20 -2.14
C LYS A 70 -12.18 2.46 -0.83
N ARG A 71 -11.24 2.48 0.12
CA ARG A 71 -11.47 1.97 1.49
C ARG A 71 -12.62 2.72 2.19
N ASN A 72 -12.61 4.05 2.14
CA ASN A 72 -13.69 4.88 2.68
C ASN A 72 -15.02 4.58 1.98
N LYS A 73 -15.03 4.48 0.64
CA LYS A 73 -16.23 4.14 -0.14
C LYS A 73 -16.80 2.76 0.23
N MET A 74 -15.96 1.75 0.49
CA MET A 74 -16.41 0.45 0.97
C MET A 74 -17.00 0.50 2.39
N LEU A 75 -16.46 1.35 3.27
CA LEU A 75 -17.03 1.57 4.62
C LEU A 75 -18.35 2.35 4.60
N GLU A 76 -18.50 3.30 3.68
CA GLU A 76 -19.73 4.09 3.47
C GLU A 76 -20.93 3.18 3.20
N PHE A 77 -20.72 2.11 2.43
CA PHE A 77 -21.72 1.07 2.17
C PHE A 77 -22.03 0.15 3.37
N LYS A 78 -21.42 0.37 4.54
CA LYS A 78 -21.63 -0.41 5.78
C LYS A 78 -21.47 -1.92 5.54
N ILE A 79 -20.43 -2.32 4.82
CA ILE A 79 -20.22 -3.72 4.44
C ILE A 79 -19.90 -4.61 5.64
N ASP A 80 -20.34 -5.86 5.54
CA ASP A 80 -20.14 -6.90 6.53
C ASP A 80 -18.96 -7.81 6.12
N CYS A 81 -18.24 -8.39 7.08
CA CYS A 81 -17.17 -9.33 6.79
C CYS A 81 -17.73 -10.64 6.21
N VAL A 82 -17.35 -10.98 4.99
CA VAL A 82 -17.85 -12.16 4.26
C VAL A 82 -17.78 -13.48 5.05
N HIS A 83 -16.76 -13.64 5.90
CA HIS A 83 -16.55 -14.87 6.68
C HIS A 83 -17.27 -14.92 8.03
N CYS A 84 -17.76 -13.81 8.60
CA CYS A 84 -18.39 -13.82 9.94
C CYS A 84 -19.56 -12.83 10.14
N GLY A 85 -19.98 -12.09 9.11
CA GLY A 85 -21.08 -11.12 9.18
C GLY A 85 -20.82 -9.89 10.06
N THR A 86 -19.63 -9.74 10.65
CA THR A 86 -19.29 -8.56 11.47
C THR A 86 -19.22 -7.31 10.60
N LEU A 87 -20.01 -6.28 10.94
CA LEU A 87 -19.98 -4.96 10.30
C LEU A 87 -18.56 -4.36 10.34
N LEU A 88 -18.02 -4.00 9.19
CA LEU A 88 -16.69 -3.40 9.09
C LEU A 88 -16.78 -1.89 9.33
N SER A 89 -16.04 -1.40 10.33
CA SER A 89 -16.05 0.01 10.74
C SER A 89 -14.79 0.40 11.50
N GLY A 90 -14.47 1.70 11.50
CA GLY A 90 -13.32 2.25 12.22
C GLY A 90 -12.00 1.56 11.85
N ASN A 91 -11.43 0.80 12.79
CA ASN A 91 -10.17 0.06 12.66
C ASN A 91 -10.33 -1.46 12.90
N ASN A 92 -11.54 -2.03 12.76
CA ASN A 92 -11.80 -3.47 13.03
C ASN A 92 -11.45 -4.42 11.86
N TYR A 93 -10.95 -3.89 10.75
CA TYR A 93 -10.69 -4.61 9.50
C TYR A 93 -9.29 -4.37 8.95
N ASN A 94 -8.88 -5.26 8.03
CA ASN A 94 -7.71 -5.13 7.18
C ASN A 94 -8.15 -5.07 5.70
N THR A 95 -7.25 -4.59 4.83
CA THR A 95 -7.29 -4.93 3.40
C THR A 95 -6.56 -6.24 3.22
N GLU A 96 -7.18 -7.19 2.52
CA GLU A 96 -6.58 -8.50 2.25
C GLU A 96 -6.68 -8.85 0.76
N HIS A 97 -5.74 -9.66 0.27
CA HIS A 97 -5.78 -10.15 -1.11
C HIS A 97 -6.66 -11.41 -1.23
N ILE A 98 -7.44 -11.54 -2.30
CA ILE A 98 -8.34 -12.70 -2.46
C ILE A 98 -7.55 -13.95 -2.84
N LEU A 99 -6.60 -13.83 -3.78
CA LEU A 99 -5.47 -14.74 -3.90
C LEU A 99 -4.25 -14.09 -3.22
N ASP A 100 -3.65 -14.80 -2.27
CA ASP A 100 -2.43 -14.38 -1.59
C ASP A 100 -1.30 -14.04 -2.59
N VAL A 101 -0.51 -13.00 -2.29
CA VAL A 101 0.65 -12.64 -3.12
C VAL A 101 1.74 -13.74 -3.11
N SER A 102 1.80 -14.55 -2.05
CA SER A 102 2.63 -15.77 -1.96
C SER A 102 2.11 -16.94 -2.81
N LEU A 103 0.98 -16.78 -3.48
CA LEU A 103 0.38 -17.74 -4.42
C LEU A 103 0.13 -17.06 -5.79
N GLY A 104 0.95 -16.06 -6.15
CA GLY A 104 0.81 -15.37 -7.44
C GLY A 104 -0.29 -14.32 -7.50
N GLY A 105 -0.94 -14.02 -6.38
CA GLY A 105 -1.94 -12.97 -6.25
C GLY A 105 -1.42 -11.62 -6.71
N GLN A 106 -2.07 -11.03 -7.71
CA GLN A 106 -1.70 -9.70 -8.19
C GLN A 106 -2.11 -8.62 -7.20
N ASN A 107 -1.34 -7.53 -7.15
CA ASN A 107 -1.62 -6.37 -6.29
C ASN A 107 -2.71 -5.44 -6.89
N SER A 108 -3.65 -6.01 -7.64
CA SER A 108 -4.71 -5.29 -8.36
C SER A 108 -5.90 -4.96 -7.45
N MET A 109 -6.95 -4.33 -7.99
CA MET A 109 -8.12 -3.90 -7.21
C MET A 109 -9.22 -4.97 -7.17
N GLU A 110 -9.21 -5.88 -8.14
CA GLU A 110 -10.10 -7.02 -8.32
C GLU A 110 -9.68 -8.19 -7.44
N ASN A 111 -8.40 -8.20 -7.04
CA ASN A 111 -7.83 -9.17 -6.10
C ASN A 111 -7.78 -8.64 -4.66
N LYS A 112 -8.58 -7.63 -4.28
CA LYS A 112 -8.59 -7.04 -2.92
C LYS A 112 -9.98 -7.02 -2.32
N MET A 113 -10.07 -7.38 -1.04
CA MET A 113 -11.27 -7.29 -0.21
C MET A 113 -10.99 -6.60 1.13
N LEU A 114 -12.06 -6.29 1.87
CA LEU A 114 -11.96 -5.92 3.29
C LEU A 114 -12.41 -7.11 4.15
N MET A 115 -11.66 -7.41 5.21
CA MET A 115 -11.91 -8.53 6.11
C MET A 115 -11.71 -8.09 7.56
N CYS A 116 -12.53 -8.58 8.50
CA CYS A 116 -12.31 -8.27 9.91
C CYS A 116 -10.99 -8.89 10.38
N LYS A 117 -10.31 -8.25 11.33
CA LYS A 117 -8.97 -8.67 11.79
C LYS A 117 -8.91 -10.12 12.27
N ILE A 118 -9.98 -10.62 12.90
CA ILE A 118 -10.06 -12.00 13.41
C ILE A 118 -10.05 -13.01 12.26
N CYS A 119 -10.92 -12.82 11.25
CA CYS A 119 -10.94 -13.70 10.08
C CYS A 119 -9.64 -13.58 9.26
N ASN A 120 -9.02 -12.40 9.24
CA ASN A 120 -7.74 -12.17 8.59
C ASN A 120 -6.62 -13.04 9.20
N SER A 121 -6.53 -13.06 10.53
CA SER A 121 -5.57 -13.89 11.26
C SER A 121 -5.84 -15.38 11.04
N ALA A 122 -7.09 -15.82 11.21
CA ALA A 122 -7.48 -17.22 10.99
C ALA A 122 -7.21 -17.69 9.55
N ARG A 123 -7.33 -16.80 8.55
CA ARG A 123 -7.00 -17.12 7.16
C ARG A 123 -5.49 -17.17 6.89
N ALA A 124 -4.70 -16.31 7.51
CA ALA A 124 -3.24 -16.39 7.44
C ALA A 124 -2.73 -17.70 8.05
N GLU A 125 -3.30 -18.10 9.19
CA GLU A 125 -3.01 -19.38 9.86
C GLU A 125 -3.49 -20.58 9.03
N LEU A 126 -4.69 -20.52 8.43
CA LEU A 126 -5.20 -21.55 7.51
C LEU A 126 -4.22 -21.85 6.37
N LYS A 127 -3.67 -20.80 5.75
CA LYS A 127 -2.69 -20.95 4.67
C LYS A 127 -1.42 -21.65 5.16
N VAL A 128 -0.90 -21.28 6.31
CA VAL A 128 0.31 -21.91 6.89
C VAL A 128 0.03 -23.36 7.31
N SER A 129 -1.13 -23.63 7.93
CA SER A 129 -1.58 -24.97 8.33
C SER A 129 -1.68 -25.93 7.14
N LEU A 130 -2.29 -25.49 6.03
CA LEU A 130 -2.51 -26.32 4.85
C LEU A 130 -1.30 -26.42 3.91
N LEU A 131 -0.57 -25.32 3.72
CA LEU A 131 0.40 -25.17 2.62
C LEU A 131 1.85 -24.95 3.11
N GLY A 132 2.04 -24.65 4.40
CA GLY A 132 3.32 -24.20 4.94
C GLY A 132 3.71 -22.79 4.47
N ASN A 133 4.98 -22.42 4.70
CA ASN A 133 5.52 -21.11 4.34
C ASN A 133 5.89 -20.98 2.85
N GLN A 134 6.18 -22.09 2.18
CA GLN A 134 6.59 -22.15 0.77
C GLN A 134 5.93 -23.37 0.09
N PRO A 135 4.71 -23.22 -0.46
CA PRO A 135 4.04 -24.30 -1.17
C PRO A 135 4.82 -24.73 -2.41
N THR A 136 4.82 -26.04 -2.66
CA THR A 136 5.49 -26.67 -3.81
C THR A 136 4.48 -27.31 -4.77
N MET A 137 4.92 -27.66 -5.97
CA MET A 137 4.07 -28.37 -6.93
C MET A 137 3.61 -29.75 -6.45
N ALA A 138 4.31 -30.39 -5.51
CA ALA A 138 3.87 -31.62 -4.87
C ALA A 138 2.61 -31.44 -3.99
N GLN A 139 2.33 -30.20 -3.55
CA GLN A 139 1.14 -29.84 -2.77
C GLN A 139 0.05 -29.20 -3.64
N TRP A 140 0.11 -29.32 -4.97
CA TRP A 140 -0.77 -28.60 -5.89
C TRP A 140 -2.26 -28.81 -5.60
N ASP A 141 -2.70 -30.01 -5.22
CA ASP A 141 -4.11 -30.29 -4.94
C ASP A 141 -4.65 -29.56 -3.69
N LEU A 142 -3.77 -29.26 -2.72
CA LEU A 142 -4.08 -28.44 -1.55
C LEU A 142 -4.07 -26.95 -1.90
N VAL A 143 -3.09 -26.52 -2.71
CA VAL A 143 -3.05 -25.14 -3.24
C VAL A 143 -4.31 -24.84 -4.05
N GLU A 144 -4.67 -25.72 -4.98
CA GLU A 144 -5.89 -25.60 -5.79
C GLU A 144 -7.13 -25.48 -4.91
N ALA A 145 -7.30 -26.38 -3.93
CA ALA A 145 -8.43 -26.34 -3.01
C ALA A 145 -8.48 -25.02 -2.22
N TYR A 146 -7.35 -24.52 -1.71
CA TYR A 146 -7.27 -23.24 -1.01
C TYR A 146 -7.62 -22.04 -1.90
N VAL A 147 -7.17 -22.05 -3.16
CA VAL A 147 -7.47 -20.99 -4.14
C VAL A 147 -8.96 -21.01 -4.50
N LEU A 148 -9.53 -22.17 -4.81
CA LEU A 148 -10.95 -22.33 -5.09
C LEU A 148 -11.81 -21.86 -3.91
N TRP A 149 -11.48 -22.30 -2.68
CA TRP A 149 -12.14 -21.86 -1.46
C TRP A 149 -12.06 -20.33 -1.24
N SER A 150 -10.89 -19.74 -1.50
CA SER A 150 -10.68 -18.30 -1.33
C SER A 150 -11.55 -17.45 -2.28
N TYR A 151 -11.79 -17.93 -3.51
CA TYR A 151 -12.62 -17.20 -4.47
C TYR A 151 -14.12 -17.47 -4.29
N ILE A 152 -14.53 -18.74 -4.16
CA ILE A 152 -15.96 -19.08 -3.98
C ILE A 152 -16.55 -18.41 -2.74
N THR A 153 -15.79 -18.33 -1.64
CA THR A 153 -16.27 -17.69 -0.41
C THR A 153 -16.42 -16.18 -0.53
N VAL A 154 -15.71 -15.51 -1.44
CA VAL A 154 -15.85 -14.06 -1.68
C VAL A 154 -16.95 -13.76 -2.69
N ASP A 155 -17.00 -14.52 -3.78
CA ASP A 155 -17.94 -14.26 -4.87
C ASP A 155 -19.37 -14.73 -4.53
N HIS A 156 -19.51 -15.85 -3.83
CA HIS A 156 -20.80 -16.47 -3.47
C HIS A 156 -21.09 -16.48 -1.97
N GLY A 157 -20.21 -15.87 -1.15
CA GLY A 157 -20.34 -15.84 0.31
C GLY A 157 -19.79 -17.08 0.98
N HIS A 158 -19.44 -16.98 2.27
CA HIS A 158 -18.66 -18.03 2.92
C HIS A 158 -19.36 -19.40 3.02
N ALA A 159 -20.69 -19.46 3.05
CA ALA A 159 -21.43 -20.74 3.08
C ALA A 159 -21.08 -21.61 1.85
N SER A 160 -20.91 -20.99 0.67
CA SER A 160 -20.46 -21.68 -0.54
C SER A 160 -19.05 -22.27 -0.43
N GLY A 161 -18.26 -21.88 0.58
CA GLY A 161 -17.00 -22.54 0.90
C GLY A 161 -17.15 -23.99 1.36
N ALA A 162 -18.34 -24.40 1.82
CA ALA A 162 -18.62 -25.80 2.20
C ALA A 162 -18.39 -26.78 1.04
N ASN A 163 -18.48 -26.33 -0.21
CA ASN A 163 -18.15 -27.10 -1.42
C ASN A 163 -16.66 -27.45 -1.54
N ILE A 164 -15.79 -26.89 -0.69
CA ILE A 164 -14.40 -27.33 -0.48
C ILE A 164 -14.24 -27.76 1.00
N PRO A 165 -14.74 -28.95 1.40
CA PRO A 165 -14.95 -29.29 2.81
C PRO A 165 -13.68 -29.39 3.67
N SER A 166 -12.54 -29.70 3.07
CA SER A 166 -11.25 -29.78 3.77
C SER A 166 -10.79 -28.41 4.25
N VAL A 167 -10.70 -27.45 3.34
CA VAL A 167 -10.27 -26.07 3.62
C VAL A 167 -11.29 -25.35 4.52
N HIS A 168 -12.59 -25.55 4.26
CA HIS A 168 -13.64 -24.86 5.01
C HIS A 168 -13.73 -25.30 6.47
N ARG A 169 -13.64 -26.61 6.76
CA ARG A 169 -13.64 -27.10 8.15
C ARG A 169 -12.41 -26.61 8.92
N GLU A 170 -11.24 -26.59 8.29
CA GLU A 170 -10.02 -26.04 8.92
C GLU A 170 -10.15 -24.53 9.18
N PHE A 171 -10.75 -23.76 8.26
CA PHE A 171 -11.04 -22.35 8.52
C PHE A 171 -11.98 -22.16 9.71
N LEU A 172 -13.06 -22.95 9.82
CA LEU A 172 -13.97 -22.89 10.96
C LEU A 172 -13.27 -23.31 12.27
N ARG A 173 -12.39 -24.32 12.23
CA ARG A 173 -11.56 -24.72 13.38
C ARG A 173 -10.77 -23.53 13.92
N LEU A 174 -10.09 -22.80 13.03
CA LEU A 174 -9.24 -21.65 13.36
C LEU A 174 -10.05 -20.39 13.75
N ALA A 175 -11.10 -20.06 13.01
CA ALA A 175 -11.86 -18.82 13.20
C ALA A 175 -12.85 -18.85 14.37
N SER A 176 -13.36 -20.04 14.73
CA SER A 176 -14.49 -20.20 15.65
C SER A 176 -14.50 -21.52 16.44
N GLY A 177 -13.40 -22.26 16.49
CA GLY A 177 -13.33 -23.53 17.22
C GLY A 177 -14.22 -24.62 16.60
N GLY A 178 -14.39 -24.59 15.28
CA GLY A 178 -15.16 -25.57 14.51
C GLY A 178 -16.66 -25.29 14.41
N ARG A 179 -17.18 -24.27 15.12
CA ARG A 179 -18.59 -23.89 15.06
C ARG A 179 -18.87 -22.93 13.92
N GLU A 180 -19.85 -23.24 13.09
CA GLU A 180 -20.40 -22.25 12.18
C GLU A 180 -21.12 -21.15 13.00
N ARG A 181 -20.91 -19.88 12.63
CA ARG A 181 -21.54 -18.73 13.30
C ARG A 181 -22.79 -18.33 12.52
N GLU A 182 -23.87 -18.04 13.24
CA GLU A 182 -25.03 -17.36 12.66
C GLU A 182 -24.61 -16.07 11.96
N ARG A 183 -25.11 -15.87 10.73
CA ARG A 183 -24.68 -14.79 9.85
C ARG A 183 -25.81 -13.79 9.64
N ASN A 184 -25.72 -12.68 10.34
CA ASN A 184 -26.62 -11.54 10.13
C ASN A 184 -26.14 -10.61 9.00
N GLY A 185 -24.95 -10.86 8.43
CA GLY A 185 -24.35 -10.01 7.40
C GLY A 185 -24.78 -10.42 5.98
N THR A 186 -25.59 -9.58 5.34
CA THR A 186 -26.06 -9.75 3.96
C THR A 186 -25.33 -8.86 2.95
N ARG A 187 -24.38 -8.01 3.41
CA ARG A 187 -23.79 -6.93 2.61
C ARG A 187 -22.27 -7.04 2.52
N TRP A 188 -21.74 -8.14 1.99
CA TRP A 188 -20.31 -8.17 1.64
C TRP A 188 -20.11 -7.71 0.19
N PHE A 189 -18.90 -7.24 -0.13
CA PHE A 189 -18.54 -6.77 -1.46
C PHE A 189 -17.86 -7.91 -2.24
N ALA A 190 -18.62 -8.61 -3.08
CA ALA A 190 -18.09 -9.61 -4.01
C ALA A 190 -17.23 -8.95 -5.11
N ARG A 191 -16.40 -9.73 -5.82
CA ARG A 191 -15.66 -9.18 -6.99
C ARG A 191 -16.60 -8.75 -8.10
N ALA A 192 -17.70 -9.49 -8.28
CA ALA A 192 -18.71 -9.24 -9.31
C ALA A 192 -19.61 -8.02 -9.00
N SER A 193 -19.69 -7.56 -7.74
CA SER A 193 -20.48 -6.37 -7.37
C SER A 193 -19.78 -5.07 -7.77
N ASN A 194 -19.64 -4.85 -9.07
CA ASN A 194 -19.20 -3.58 -9.65
C ASN A 194 -20.29 -2.52 -9.42
N THR A 195 -20.15 -1.78 -8.32
CA THR A 195 -20.74 -0.46 -8.06
C THR A 195 -22.27 -0.34 -7.90
N SER A 196 -23.05 -1.43 -7.92
CA SER A 196 -24.47 -1.41 -7.57
C SER A 196 -24.78 -2.37 -6.43
N LEU A 197 -24.86 -1.84 -5.20
CA LEU A 197 -25.51 -2.53 -4.08
C LEU A 197 -27.03 -2.29 -4.17
N THR A 198 -27.69 -3.00 -5.09
CA THR A 198 -29.14 -3.25 -4.95
C THR A 198 -29.32 -4.24 -3.80
N VAL A 199 -29.29 -3.72 -2.58
CA VAL A 199 -29.74 -4.46 -1.40
C VAL A 199 -31.24 -4.65 -1.57
N SER A 200 -31.65 -5.81 -2.06
CA SER A 200 -33.05 -6.23 -2.02
C SER A 200 -33.46 -6.31 -0.56
N SER A 201 -34.09 -5.23 -0.08
CA SER A 201 -34.65 -5.14 1.25
C SER A 201 -35.93 -5.98 1.34
N GLY A 202 -35.79 -7.30 1.15
CA GLY A 202 -36.87 -8.27 1.29
C GLY A 202 -37.44 -8.18 2.70
N GLY A 203 -38.68 -7.68 2.79
CA GLY A 203 -39.30 -7.40 4.07
C GLY A 203 -39.72 -8.68 4.79
N ASN A 204 -39.10 -8.95 5.94
CA ASN A 204 -39.62 -9.93 6.89
C ASN A 204 -40.89 -9.38 7.58
N SER A 205 -42.02 -9.55 6.91
CA SER A 205 -43.36 -9.42 7.49
C SER A 205 -43.94 -10.82 7.71
N ALA A 206 -43.66 -11.43 8.86
CA ALA A 206 -44.32 -12.67 9.27
C ALA A 206 -44.45 -12.79 10.80
N SER A 207 -45.69 -12.62 11.27
CA SER A 207 -46.25 -13.04 12.57
C SER A 207 -45.37 -13.00 13.82
N SER A 208 -45.62 -12.00 14.66
CA SER A 208 -45.66 -12.22 16.09
C SER A 208 -46.68 -13.31 16.43
N ARG A 209 -46.33 -14.24 17.33
CA ARG A 209 -47.31 -15.10 18.01
C ARG A 209 -47.07 -15.02 19.51
N ALA A 210 -48.09 -14.57 20.23
CA ALA A 210 -48.00 -14.33 21.67
C ALA A 210 -48.05 -15.65 22.45
N SER A 211 -47.30 -15.72 23.54
CA SER A 211 -47.71 -16.51 24.70
C SER A 211 -47.49 -15.71 25.98
N ARG A 212 -48.47 -15.84 26.86
CA ARG A 212 -48.73 -15.02 28.05
C ARG A 212 -48.35 -15.82 29.30
N ARG A 213 -48.21 -15.08 30.42
CA ARG A 213 -47.99 -15.53 31.82
C ARG A 213 -46.59 -16.08 32.12
N ASP A 214 -46.09 -16.09 33.35
CA ASP A 214 -46.24 -15.26 34.59
C ASP A 214 -44.92 -15.52 35.39
N ALA A 215 -44.56 -14.99 36.58
CA ALA A 215 -45.26 -14.29 37.65
C ALA A 215 -44.34 -13.28 38.40
N ALA A 216 -44.93 -12.53 39.34
CA ALA A 216 -44.35 -11.65 40.37
C ALA A 216 -43.36 -12.37 41.35
N SER A 217 -42.54 -11.73 42.21
CA SER A 217 -42.03 -10.34 42.34
C SER A 217 -40.72 -10.34 43.20
N PRO A 218 -40.46 -9.52 44.25
CA PRO A 218 -39.41 -8.49 44.13
C PRO A 218 -38.31 -8.52 45.22
N SER A 219 -37.13 -7.95 44.94
CA SER A 219 -36.34 -7.27 45.98
C SER A 219 -35.48 -6.14 45.41
N ARG A 220 -35.53 -4.97 46.07
CA ARG A 220 -34.58 -3.87 45.85
C ARG A 220 -33.35 -4.11 46.72
N ARG A 221 -32.15 -3.84 46.21
CA ARG A 221 -31.07 -3.27 47.02
C ARG A 221 -30.36 -2.17 46.24
N TRP A 222 -30.09 -1.06 46.92
CA TRP A 222 -29.23 0.00 46.44
C TRP A 222 -27.76 -0.44 46.49
N GLY A 223 -26.98 0.02 45.52
CA GLY A 223 -25.52 0.02 45.55
C GLY A 223 -25.04 1.15 44.65
N LEU A 224 -24.40 2.17 45.23
CA LEU A 224 -23.76 3.24 44.45
C LEU A 224 -22.49 2.70 43.79
N LEU A 225 -22.11 3.35 42.67
CA LEU A 225 -20.87 3.13 41.89
C LEU A 225 -20.84 1.82 41.07
N GLY A 226 -21.35 1.89 39.83
CA GLY A 226 -21.17 0.84 38.82
C GLY A 226 -21.72 1.23 37.45
N PHE A 227 -20.88 1.81 36.59
CA PHE A 227 -21.24 2.01 35.17
C PHE A 227 -21.22 0.66 34.43
N SER A 228 -22.33 0.31 33.77
CA SER A 228 -22.43 -0.95 33.03
C SER A 228 -22.01 -0.79 31.57
N LEU A 229 -21.20 -1.72 31.06
CA LEU A 229 -20.78 -1.76 29.65
C LEU A 229 -21.95 -1.95 28.67
N ARG A 230 -23.12 -2.39 29.16
CA ARG A 230 -24.34 -2.59 28.36
C ARG A 230 -25.03 -1.28 27.96
N ASP A 231 -24.83 -0.20 28.71
CA ASP A 231 -25.48 1.09 28.43
C ASP A 231 -24.71 1.90 27.37
N TRP A 232 -23.41 1.63 27.20
CA TRP A 232 -22.60 2.21 26.12
C TRP A 232 -22.96 1.68 24.72
N LEU A 233 -23.55 0.49 24.63
CA LEU A 233 -23.96 -0.14 23.37
C LEU A 233 -25.36 0.27 22.89
N ARG A 234 -26.09 1.11 23.64
CA ARG A 234 -27.40 1.63 23.24
C ARG A 234 -27.24 3.08 22.77
N GLY A 235 -27.15 3.25 21.45
CA GLY A 235 -26.96 4.56 20.81
C GLY A 235 -28.00 5.61 21.24
N SER A 236 -27.60 6.89 21.23
CA SER A 236 -28.39 7.96 21.85
C SER A 236 -29.79 8.10 21.25
N ALA A 237 -30.77 8.49 22.08
CA ALA A 237 -32.13 8.78 21.63
C ALA A 237 -32.24 9.94 20.62
N GLN A 238 -31.14 10.67 20.39
CA GLN A 238 -31.06 11.81 19.47
C GLN A 238 -30.94 11.36 18.00
N ASP A 239 -30.45 10.15 17.72
CA ASP A 239 -30.36 9.62 16.35
C ASP A 239 -31.72 9.14 15.80
N GLN A 240 -32.66 8.72 16.66
CA GLN A 240 -33.97 8.22 16.22
C GLN A 240 -34.86 9.30 15.58
N ARG A 241 -34.57 10.60 15.76
CA ARG A 241 -35.41 11.70 15.29
C ARG A 241 -35.05 12.25 13.90
N ARG A 242 -34.05 11.70 13.21
CA ARG A 242 -33.62 12.17 11.87
C ARG A 242 -34.27 11.45 10.66
N HIS A 243 -35.21 10.52 10.88
CA HIS A 243 -35.79 9.68 9.84
C HIS A 243 -37.29 9.93 9.54
N ARG A 244 -37.71 11.20 9.41
CA ARG A 244 -38.96 11.58 8.74
C ARG A 244 -38.75 12.88 7.94
N LYS A 245 -39.37 12.95 6.76
CA LYS A 245 -39.18 13.91 5.64
C LYS A 245 -37.98 13.59 4.74
N ASP A 246 -38.10 13.53 3.40
CA ASP A 246 -39.29 13.51 2.51
C ASP A 246 -38.98 12.58 1.32
N ALA A 247 -40.00 11.97 0.72
CA ALA A 247 -39.88 11.19 -0.51
C ALA A 247 -40.94 11.63 -1.52
N LEU A 248 -40.49 12.13 -2.68
CA LEU A 248 -41.34 12.46 -3.84
C LEU A 248 -41.02 11.47 -4.98
N PRO A 249 -42.01 11.05 -5.77
CA PRO A 249 -41.85 10.01 -6.78
C PRO A 249 -41.21 10.51 -8.07
N SER A 250 -40.61 9.57 -8.83
CA SER A 250 -39.89 9.82 -10.07
C SER A 250 -40.80 10.22 -11.24
N ALA A 251 -40.25 11.02 -12.16
CA ALA A 251 -40.77 11.18 -13.52
C ALA A 251 -39.86 10.45 -14.52
N SER A 252 -40.43 9.59 -15.36
CA SER A 252 -39.75 8.85 -16.41
C SER A 252 -39.63 9.67 -17.70
N LEU A 253 -38.45 9.69 -18.32
CA LEU A 253 -38.24 10.28 -19.65
C LEU A 253 -38.52 9.25 -20.77
N PRO A 254 -39.02 9.69 -21.94
CA PRO A 254 -39.39 8.80 -23.04
C PRO A 254 -38.17 8.29 -23.83
N ILE A 255 -38.33 7.08 -24.38
CA ILE A 255 -37.35 6.41 -25.25
C ILE A 255 -37.53 6.90 -26.70
N PRO A 256 -36.47 7.32 -27.41
CA PRO A 256 -36.57 7.68 -28.84
C PRO A 256 -36.66 6.43 -29.75
N PRO A 257 -37.30 6.54 -30.92
CA PRO A 257 -37.48 5.42 -31.86
C PRO A 257 -36.17 5.00 -32.56
N PRO A 258 -36.09 3.76 -33.09
CA PRO A 258 -34.88 3.24 -33.72
C PRO A 258 -34.63 3.87 -35.09
N VAL A 259 -33.37 4.26 -35.35
CA VAL A 259 -32.89 4.75 -36.64
C VAL A 259 -32.62 3.56 -37.57
N THR A 260 -33.10 3.64 -38.81
CA THR A 260 -32.84 2.67 -39.87
C THR A 260 -31.39 2.72 -40.34
N ASN A 261 -30.69 1.58 -40.26
CA ASN A 261 -29.32 1.46 -40.78
C ASN A 261 -29.34 1.32 -42.31
N ALA A 262 -28.86 2.35 -43.02
CA ALA A 262 -28.33 2.19 -44.37
C ALA A 262 -26.85 1.76 -44.29
N ALA A 263 -26.45 0.80 -45.12
CA ALA A 263 -25.07 0.29 -45.10
C ALA A 263 -24.09 1.29 -45.73
N PRO A 264 -22.99 1.68 -45.05
CA PRO A 264 -21.96 2.51 -45.65
C PRO A 264 -20.99 1.67 -46.51
N THR A 265 -20.72 2.14 -47.72
CA THR A 265 -19.65 1.64 -48.58
C THR A 265 -18.29 1.78 -47.88
N PRO A 266 -17.39 0.79 -47.92
CA PRO A 266 -16.08 0.91 -47.29
C PRO A 266 -15.23 1.97 -48.02
N PRO A 267 -14.65 2.96 -47.32
CA PRO A 267 -13.70 3.89 -47.91
C PRO A 267 -12.35 3.21 -48.13
N ASP A 268 -11.70 3.58 -49.23
CA ASP A 268 -10.41 3.04 -49.65
C ASP A 268 -9.27 3.66 -48.82
N PHE A 269 -8.74 2.91 -47.85
CA PHE A 269 -7.68 3.35 -46.94
C PHE A 269 -6.29 3.20 -47.58
N SER A 270 -6.03 4.00 -48.61
CA SER A 270 -4.65 4.27 -49.05
C SER A 270 -3.93 5.13 -48.01
N SER A 271 -2.72 4.71 -47.62
CA SER A 271 -2.08 5.15 -46.39
C SER A 271 -1.33 6.49 -46.50
N GLU A 272 -2.03 7.60 -46.32
CA GLU A 272 -1.39 8.84 -45.86
C GLU A 272 -1.17 8.77 -44.34
N ASN A 273 0.01 8.29 -43.94
CA ASN A 273 0.49 8.50 -42.57
C ASN A 273 0.80 10.00 -42.41
N ALA A 274 -0.20 10.76 -41.97
CA ALA A 274 -0.01 12.12 -41.50
C ALA A 274 0.86 12.10 -40.23
N ASP A 275 2.18 12.18 -40.42
CA ASP A 275 3.15 12.28 -39.33
C ASP A 275 2.80 13.49 -38.46
N ALA A 276 2.38 13.21 -37.24
CA ALA A 276 1.86 14.22 -36.34
C ALA A 276 2.99 15.18 -35.95
N SER A 277 2.98 16.39 -36.53
CA SER A 277 4.03 17.38 -36.28
C SER A 277 4.20 17.69 -34.78
N THR A 278 5.39 18.13 -34.38
CA THR A 278 5.67 18.53 -32.99
C THR A 278 4.68 19.59 -32.49
N ALA A 279 4.25 20.50 -33.37
CA ALA A 279 3.22 21.50 -33.06
C ALA A 279 1.84 20.87 -32.81
N THR A 280 1.44 19.90 -33.66
CA THR A 280 0.20 19.13 -33.49
C THR A 280 0.20 18.36 -32.16
N LEU A 281 1.29 17.67 -31.83
CA LEU A 281 1.43 16.97 -30.55
C LEU A 281 1.40 17.95 -29.37
N LYS A 282 2.10 19.09 -29.46
CA LYS A 282 2.10 20.12 -28.42
C LYS A 282 0.69 20.66 -28.16
N ALA A 283 -0.04 21.02 -29.22
CA ALA A 283 -1.42 21.49 -29.13
C ALA A 283 -2.35 20.43 -28.52
N MET A 284 -2.24 19.17 -28.96
CA MET A 284 -3.03 18.06 -28.41
C MET A 284 -2.75 17.83 -26.92
N VAL A 285 -1.48 17.80 -26.50
CA VAL A 285 -1.12 17.62 -25.08
C VAL A 285 -1.58 18.82 -24.25
N LEU A 286 -1.38 20.05 -24.73
CA LEU A 286 -1.85 21.26 -24.05
C LEU A 286 -3.37 21.28 -23.92
N ALA A 287 -4.13 20.86 -24.92
CA ALA A 287 -5.60 20.81 -24.86
C ALA A 287 -6.10 19.99 -23.65
N GLN A 288 -5.39 18.90 -23.30
CA GLN A 288 -5.73 18.04 -22.15
C GLN A 288 -5.28 18.60 -20.79
N ILE A 289 -4.40 19.61 -20.74
CA ILE A 289 -4.01 20.26 -19.49
C ILE A 289 -5.09 21.29 -19.11
N PRO A 290 -5.72 21.20 -17.92
CA PRO A 290 -6.79 22.12 -17.52
C PRO A 290 -6.27 23.55 -17.38
N THR A 291 -7.11 24.52 -17.72
CA THR A 291 -6.84 25.96 -17.54
C THR A 291 -6.69 26.35 -16.07
N HIS A 292 -7.34 25.62 -15.17
CA HIS A 292 -7.24 25.79 -13.72
C HIS A 292 -6.96 24.44 -13.04
N GLY A 293 -5.92 24.39 -12.22
CA GLY A 293 -5.52 23.19 -11.48
C GLY A 293 -4.38 22.41 -12.12
N GLU A 294 -4.33 21.11 -11.85
CA GLU A 294 -3.23 20.22 -12.22
C GLU A 294 -3.77 18.88 -12.73
N ILE A 295 -3.12 18.29 -13.74
CA ILE A 295 -3.38 16.92 -14.23
C ILE A 295 -2.19 15.99 -13.96
N LYS A 296 -2.44 14.78 -13.49
CA LYS A 296 -1.40 13.74 -13.33
C LYS A 296 -0.86 13.32 -14.69
N GLN A 297 0.45 13.15 -14.85
CA GLN A 297 1.06 12.75 -16.12
C GLN A 297 0.50 11.43 -16.69
N ALA A 298 0.18 10.45 -15.84
CA ALA A 298 -0.46 9.20 -16.29
C ALA A 298 -1.89 9.44 -16.83
N GLN A 299 -2.64 10.35 -16.22
CA GLN A 299 -3.97 10.74 -16.69
C GLN A 299 -3.88 11.56 -17.98
N LEU A 300 -2.90 12.47 -18.08
CA LEU A 300 -2.59 13.23 -19.29
C LEU A 300 -2.27 12.29 -20.46
N GLY A 301 -1.40 11.29 -20.24
CA GLY A 301 -1.08 10.28 -21.25
C GLY A 301 -2.30 9.46 -21.71
N ASN A 302 -3.20 9.10 -20.79
CA ASN A 302 -4.45 8.39 -21.12
C ASN A 302 -5.44 9.29 -21.88
N GLN A 303 -5.56 10.57 -21.52
CA GLN A 303 -6.43 11.52 -22.22
C GLN A 303 -5.89 11.84 -23.62
N VAL A 304 -4.57 11.97 -23.80
CA VAL A 304 -3.96 12.09 -25.13
C VAL A 304 -4.25 10.84 -25.96
N LYS A 305 -4.06 9.62 -25.41
CA LYS A 305 -4.40 8.37 -26.11
C LYS A 305 -5.86 8.33 -26.57
N HIS A 306 -6.79 8.78 -25.73
CA HIS A 306 -8.23 8.72 -26.04
C HIS A 306 -8.68 9.77 -27.07
N ASN A 307 -7.93 10.86 -27.24
CA ASN A 307 -8.22 11.91 -28.22
C ASN A 307 -7.38 11.78 -29.52
N ASP A 308 -6.40 10.88 -29.58
CA ASP A 308 -5.70 10.53 -30.82
C ASP A 308 -6.59 9.61 -31.67
N PRO A 309 -6.90 9.94 -32.94
CA PRO A 309 -7.79 9.13 -33.78
C PRO A 309 -7.33 7.69 -34.04
N GLN A 310 -6.05 7.38 -33.83
CA GLN A 310 -5.46 6.05 -33.97
C GLN A 310 -5.25 5.36 -32.60
N GLU A 311 -5.78 5.93 -31.51
CA GLU A 311 -5.52 5.54 -30.12
C GLU A 311 -4.03 5.34 -29.76
N ARG A 312 -3.11 6.08 -30.38
CA ARG A 312 -1.67 5.93 -30.09
C ARG A 312 -1.37 6.45 -28.69
N SER A 313 -0.51 5.75 -27.94
CA SER A 313 -0.08 6.29 -26.65
C SER A 313 0.81 7.52 -26.87
N LEU A 314 0.88 8.40 -25.88
CA LEU A 314 1.83 9.52 -25.86
C LEU A 314 3.28 9.07 -26.13
N ARG A 315 3.63 7.81 -25.79
CA ARG A 315 4.95 7.25 -26.08
C ARG A 315 5.13 6.95 -27.57
N ASP A 316 4.12 6.39 -28.21
CA ASP A 316 4.15 6.05 -29.64
C ASP A 316 4.17 7.31 -30.50
N LEU A 317 3.42 8.35 -30.09
CA LEU A 317 3.44 9.68 -30.71
C LEU A 317 4.84 10.33 -30.68
N PHE A 318 5.55 10.28 -29.54
CA PHE A 318 6.93 10.75 -29.47
C PHE A 318 7.91 9.87 -30.28
N ILE A 319 7.64 8.56 -30.44
CA ILE A 319 8.47 7.67 -31.28
C ILE A 319 8.26 7.99 -32.76
N GLY A 320 7.03 8.31 -33.19
CA GLY A 320 6.75 8.82 -34.54
C GLY A 320 7.49 10.12 -34.86
N LEU A 321 7.64 11.00 -33.87
CA LEU A 321 8.50 12.20 -33.93
C LEU A 321 10.03 11.90 -33.90
N GLY A 322 10.45 10.64 -34.05
CA GLY A 322 11.86 10.25 -34.07
C GLY A 322 12.57 10.27 -32.70
N HIS A 323 11.85 10.41 -31.58
CA HIS A 323 12.49 10.34 -30.27
C HIS A 323 12.78 8.90 -29.84
N ALA A 324 14.03 8.65 -29.43
CA ALA A 324 14.47 7.34 -28.98
C ALA A 324 13.65 6.77 -27.80
N LYS A 325 13.32 5.47 -27.89
CA LYS A 325 12.61 4.70 -26.84
C LYS A 325 13.29 4.71 -25.46
N SER A 326 14.54 5.15 -25.36
CA SER A 326 15.30 5.30 -24.11
C SER A 326 15.06 6.64 -23.39
N LYS A 327 14.65 7.73 -24.08
CA LYS A 327 14.41 9.03 -23.44
C LYS A 327 13.24 8.93 -22.46
N SER A 328 13.36 9.54 -21.27
CA SER A 328 12.27 9.49 -20.28
C SER A 328 11.05 10.28 -20.75
N MET A 329 9.84 9.84 -20.37
CA MET A 329 8.61 10.59 -20.68
C MET A 329 8.62 12.01 -20.06
N ASN A 330 9.24 12.13 -18.89
CA ASN A 330 9.44 13.40 -18.18
C ASN A 330 10.22 14.39 -19.05
N THR A 331 11.38 14.00 -19.57
CA THR A 331 12.25 14.83 -20.42
C THR A 331 11.56 15.21 -21.74
N LEU A 332 10.78 14.30 -22.32
CA LEU A 332 10.06 14.56 -23.58
C LEU A 332 8.95 15.60 -23.39
N LEU A 333 8.14 15.47 -22.34
CA LEU A 333 7.12 16.45 -22.00
C LEU A 333 7.69 17.79 -21.53
N GLU A 334 8.80 17.79 -20.79
CA GLU A 334 9.53 19.01 -20.41
C GLU A 334 9.97 19.81 -21.64
N GLY A 335 10.57 19.15 -22.64
CA GLY A 335 10.94 19.78 -23.90
C GLY A 335 9.72 20.25 -24.71
N LEU A 336 8.70 19.39 -24.85
CA LEU A 336 7.50 19.70 -25.63
C LEU A 336 6.71 20.90 -25.07
N LEU A 337 6.58 20.98 -23.73
CA LEU A 337 5.70 21.94 -23.05
C LEU A 337 6.44 23.16 -22.47
N SER A 338 7.74 23.28 -22.73
CA SER A 338 8.56 24.41 -22.27
C SER A 338 7.89 25.75 -22.63
N GLY A 339 7.86 26.66 -21.65
CA GLY A 339 7.24 27.98 -21.73
C GLY A 339 5.72 28.03 -21.52
N GLU A 340 4.97 26.95 -21.80
CA GLU A 340 3.49 26.99 -21.84
C GLU A 340 2.81 26.19 -20.71
N ALA A 341 3.45 25.13 -20.23
CA ALA A 341 3.04 24.42 -19.02
C ALA A 341 4.20 24.27 -18.04
N THR A 342 3.85 24.21 -16.76
CA THR A 342 4.79 23.87 -15.69
C THR A 342 4.40 22.53 -15.08
N PHE A 343 5.36 21.86 -14.44
CA PHE A 343 5.14 20.59 -13.76
C PHE A 343 5.52 20.63 -12.28
N ARG A 344 4.95 19.69 -11.53
CA ARG A 344 5.20 19.48 -10.10
C ARG A 344 5.37 18.00 -9.83
N ASP A 345 6.53 17.63 -9.28
CA ASP A 345 6.77 16.28 -8.81
C ASP A 345 6.31 16.09 -7.35
N GLU A 346 5.62 14.98 -7.10
CA GLU A 346 5.09 14.54 -5.81
C GLU A 346 5.46 13.07 -5.59
N GLY A 347 6.65 12.85 -5.03
CA GLY A 347 7.23 11.51 -4.96
C GLY A 347 7.58 11.02 -6.37
N THR A 348 6.99 9.90 -6.80
CA THR A 348 7.14 9.36 -8.15
C THR A 348 6.06 9.85 -9.13
N VAL A 349 5.11 10.68 -8.68
CA VAL A 349 3.98 11.15 -9.50
C VAL A 349 4.23 12.59 -9.95
N ARG A 350 4.23 12.80 -11.27
CA ARG A 350 4.28 14.14 -11.87
C ARG A 350 2.90 14.69 -12.16
N TYR A 351 2.71 15.98 -11.92
CA TYR A 351 1.54 16.78 -12.24
C TYR A 351 1.90 17.89 -13.22
N TRP A 352 0.98 18.29 -14.10
CA TRP A 352 1.15 19.33 -15.13
C TRP A 352 0.06 20.39 -15.00
N SER A 353 0.39 21.66 -15.25
CA SER A 353 -0.53 22.80 -15.17
C SER A 353 -0.22 23.88 -16.21
N LYS A 354 -1.26 24.44 -16.86
CA LYS A 354 -1.14 25.58 -17.77
C LYS A 354 -0.86 26.85 -16.99
N GLY A 355 0.07 27.68 -17.48
CA GLY A 355 0.21 29.08 -17.06
C GLY A 355 0.37 29.34 -15.57
N ALA A 356 0.76 28.35 -14.76
CA ALA A 356 0.96 28.57 -13.34
C ALA A 356 2.10 29.58 -13.14
N LYS A 357 1.82 30.64 -12.37
CA LYS A 357 2.82 31.67 -12.01
C LYS A 357 4.11 30.98 -11.60
N ALA A 358 5.23 31.38 -12.23
CA ALA A 358 6.54 30.81 -11.98
C ALA A 358 6.74 30.67 -10.46
N ARG A 359 6.91 29.42 -10.03
CA ARG A 359 6.95 29.08 -8.60
C ARG A 359 8.06 29.90 -7.94
N ALA A 360 7.81 30.41 -6.74
CA ALA A 360 8.86 31.10 -5.98
C ALA A 360 10.14 30.24 -6.01
N SER A 361 11.27 30.88 -6.33
CA SER A 361 12.56 30.19 -6.38
C SER A 361 12.81 29.47 -5.05
N PRO A 362 13.60 28.37 -5.02
CA PRO A 362 13.86 27.66 -3.77
C PRO A 362 14.30 28.58 -2.64
N GLY A 363 15.19 29.55 -2.91
CA GLY A 363 15.56 30.61 -1.95
C GLY A 363 14.34 31.38 -1.41
N LYS A 364 13.56 32.03 -2.28
CA LYS A 364 12.39 32.83 -1.87
C LYS A 364 11.32 32.01 -1.13
N ARG A 365 11.12 30.74 -1.50
CA ARG A 365 10.24 29.81 -0.78
C ARG A 365 10.77 29.53 0.62
N ASN A 366 12.07 29.24 0.73
CA ASN A 366 12.74 28.93 1.98
C ASN A 366 12.71 30.14 2.91
N GLU A 367 13.08 31.32 2.42
CA GLU A 367 12.97 32.62 3.12
C GLU A 367 11.55 32.87 3.66
N THR A 368 10.52 32.61 2.85
CA THR A 368 9.11 32.78 3.26
C THR A 368 8.73 31.83 4.40
N VAL A 369 9.22 30.58 4.40
CA VAL A 369 8.98 29.66 5.52
C VAL A 369 9.88 29.97 6.72
N GLN A 370 11.11 30.43 6.52
CA GLN A 370 11.96 30.89 7.62
C GLN A 370 11.31 32.08 8.34
N SER A 371 10.84 33.10 7.63
CA SER A 371 10.18 34.26 8.24
C SER A 371 8.87 33.91 8.95
N LEU A 372 8.08 32.97 8.42
CA LEU A 372 6.85 32.48 9.05
C LEU A 372 7.06 31.67 10.34
N PHE A 373 8.20 30.97 10.49
CA PHE A 373 8.39 30.02 11.60
C PHE A 373 9.50 30.40 12.58
N ARG A 374 10.56 31.09 12.14
CA ARG A 374 11.70 31.48 13.00
C ARG A 374 11.27 32.31 14.21
N PRO A 375 10.29 33.25 14.15
CA PRO A 375 9.79 33.97 15.33
C PRO A 375 9.06 33.10 16.37
N HIS A 376 8.74 31.85 16.03
CA HIS A 376 7.98 30.93 16.90
C HIS A 376 8.79 29.73 17.38
N LEU A 377 10.04 29.60 16.97
CA LEU A 377 10.97 28.55 17.40
C LEU A 377 11.85 29.07 18.54
N SER A 378 12.12 28.22 19.54
CA SER A 378 13.11 28.51 20.58
C SER A 378 14.52 28.12 20.10
N THR A 379 15.54 28.80 20.65
CA THR A 379 16.96 28.46 20.47
C THR A 379 17.51 27.57 21.59
N THR A 380 16.85 27.56 22.75
CA THR A 380 17.27 26.81 23.94
C THR A 380 16.49 25.50 24.07
N GLU A 381 15.17 25.58 24.02
CA GLU A 381 14.23 24.50 24.34
C GLU A 381 13.65 23.82 23.12
N PHE A 382 13.49 22.50 23.18
CA PHE A 382 12.74 21.74 22.19
C PHE A 382 11.23 22.01 22.31
N MET A 383 10.60 22.41 21.20
CA MET A 383 9.16 22.71 21.14
C MET A 383 8.38 21.58 20.47
N PRO A 384 7.22 21.14 21.01
CA PRO A 384 6.34 20.23 20.31
C PRO A 384 5.86 20.80 18.98
N MET A 385 5.89 20.00 17.91
CA MET A 385 5.43 20.42 16.58
C MET A 385 3.96 20.90 16.59
N SER A 386 3.12 20.35 17.48
CA SER A 386 1.74 20.80 17.73
C SER A 386 1.67 22.23 18.30
N THR A 387 2.56 22.57 19.22
CA THR A 387 2.67 23.92 19.81
C THR A 387 3.13 24.94 18.76
N LEU A 388 4.13 24.57 17.94
CA LEU A 388 4.60 25.40 16.83
C LEU A 388 3.49 25.66 15.79
N LEU A 389 2.75 24.61 15.39
CA LEU A 389 1.58 24.70 14.51
C LEU A 389 0.54 25.69 15.07
N GLY A 390 0.28 25.63 16.38
CA GLY A 390 -0.59 26.57 17.08
C GLY A 390 -0.09 28.01 16.97
N ARG A 391 1.15 28.28 17.42
CA ARG A 391 1.76 29.62 17.42
C ARG A 391 1.71 30.29 16.03
N VAL A 392 2.16 29.59 15.00
CA VAL A 392 2.16 30.08 13.60
C VAL A 392 0.73 30.37 13.11
N ARG A 393 -0.25 29.53 13.46
CA ARG A 393 -1.65 29.72 13.07
C ARG A 393 -2.30 30.93 13.77
N TYR A 394 -1.97 31.19 15.03
CA TYR A 394 -2.53 32.31 15.78
C TYR A 394 -1.83 33.64 15.48
N ALA A 395 -0.60 33.62 14.96
CA ALA A 395 0.11 34.81 14.46
C ALA A 395 -0.38 35.26 13.08
N ASP A 396 -0.91 34.36 12.26
CA ASP A 396 -1.57 34.72 10.98
C ASP A 396 -2.92 35.40 11.24
N SER A 397 -3.09 36.63 10.73
CA SER A 397 -4.31 37.44 10.93
C SER A 397 -5.59 36.77 10.39
N GLU A 398 -5.46 36.01 9.30
CA GLU A 398 -6.54 35.21 8.70
C GLU A 398 -6.72 33.84 9.38
N LYS A 399 -5.92 33.50 10.41
CA LYS A 399 -5.91 32.24 11.17
C LYS A 399 -5.79 30.99 10.27
N ARG A 400 -5.14 31.14 9.12
CA ARG A 400 -4.97 30.10 8.09
C ARG A 400 -4.23 28.90 8.65
N SER A 401 -4.58 27.71 8.16
CA SER A 401 -3.83 26.52 8.53
C SER A 401 -2.37 26.65 8.10
N THR A 402 -1.45 26.14 8.91
CA THR A 402 -0.01 26.15 8.59
C THR A 402 0.28 25.48 7.25
N LYS A 403 -0.52 24.48 6.87
CA LYS A 403 -0.48 23.82 5.56
C LYS A 403 -0.87 24.76 4.41
N THR A 404 -1.81 25.68 4.64
CA THR A 404 -2.16 26.74 3.68
C THR A 404 -0.99 27.69 3.52
N LEU A 405 -0.42 28.17 4.62
CA LEU A 405 0.70 29.12 4.63
C LEU A 405 1.93 28.57 3.89
N THR A 406 2.34 27.32 4.18
CA THR A 406 3.47 26.69 3.47
C THR A 406 3.16 26.42 1.99
N THR A 407 1.89 26.16 1.64
CA THR A 407 1.48 26.04 0.23
C THR A 407 1.57 27.37 -0.50
N LEU A 408 1.17 28.48 0.14
CA LEU A 408 1.31 29.84 -0.40
C LEU A 408 2.78 30.25 -0.57
N ALA A 409 3.66 29.84 0.35
CA ALA A 409 5.11 29.96 0.19
C ALA A 409 5.68 29.14 -0.99
N GLY A 410 4.91 28.19 -1.54
CA GLY A 410 5.26 27.39 -2.71
C GLY A 410 5.54 25.91 -2.44
N TYR A 411 5.43 25.42 -1.20
CA TYR A 411 5.63 23.99 -0.90
C TYR A 411 4.49 23.09 -1.41
N PRO A 412 4.76 21.81 -1.75
CA PRO A 412 3.70 20.87 -2.13
C PRO A 412 2.75 20.56 -0.95
N LYS A 413 1.43 20.53 -1.21
CA LYS A 413 0.39 20.14 -0.23
C LYS A 413 0.56 18.73 0.36
N SER A 414 1.40 17.91 -0.24
CA SER A 414 1.72 16.53 0.16
C SER A 414 2.91 16.43 1.13
N TRP A 415 3.74 17.46 1.23
CA TRP A 415 4.86 17.44 2.16
C TRP A 415 4.36 17.64 3.60
N GLY A 416 4.75 16.74 4.49
CA GLY A 416 4.55 16.92 5.93
C GLY A 416 5.40 18.09 6.45
N LEU A 417 4.91 18.79 7.48
CA LEU A 417 5.55 20.01 8.00
C LEU A 417 7.05 19.80 8.31
N LEU A 418 7.42 18.68 8.92
CA LEU A 418 8.83 18.39 9.23
C LEU A 418 9.74 18.37 7.98
N LYS A 419 9.23 17.91 6.82
CA LYS A 419 10.01 17.90 5.57
C LYS A 419 10.17 19.32 5.01
N ILE A 420 9.12 20.12 5.10
CA ILE A 420 9.15 21.55 4.77
C ILE A 420 10.14 22.27 5.70
N LEU A 421 10.12 21.93 6.99
CA LEU A 421 11.07 22.28 8.03
C LEU A 421 12.53 22.19 7.54
N LYS A 422 12.95 20.95 7.26
CA LYS A 422 14.32 20.62 6.87
C LYS A 422 14.73 21.17 5.51
N ASP A 423 13.79 21.38 4.58
CA ASP A 423 14.09 22.00 3.29
C ASP A 423 14.26 23.53 3.40
N ALA A 424 13.46 24.19 4.24
CA ALA A 424 13.53 25.63 4.46
C ALA A 424 14.72 26.04 5.34
N PHE A 425 15.00 25.30 6.42
CA PHE A 425 16.01 25.63 7.42
C PHE A 425 17.32 24.85 7.24
N GLY A 426 17.35 23.76 6.47
CA GLY A 426 18.56 22.94 6.32
C GLY A 426 19.04 22.40 7.67
N ASP A 427 20.29 22.71 8.00
CA ASP A 427 20.94 22.36 9.26
C ASP A 427 20.69 23.35 10.40
N ASP A 428 19.98 24.46 10.19
CA ASP A 428 19.66 25.46 11.23
C ASP A 428 18.69 24.94 12.31
N ILE A 429 18.08 23.76 12.12
CA ILE A 429 17.11 23.18 13.06
C ILE A 429 17.57 21.83 13.59
N GLU A 430 17.23 21.58 14.86
CA GLU A 430 17.34 20.26 15.49
C GLU A 430 15.95 19.67 15.66
N VAL A 431 15.85 18.36 15.48
CA VAL A 431 14.59 17.62 15.53
C VAL A 431 14.79 16.36 16.32
N GLU A 432 14.12 16.31 17.46
CA GLU A 432 14.08 15.17 18.37
C GLU A 432 12.70 14.49 18.29
N LYS A 433 12.56 13.33 18.94
CA LYS A 433 11.26 12.71 19.20
C LYS A 433 11.07 12.56 20.70
N ASP A 434 9.88 12.87 21.20
CA ASP A 434 9.49 12.55 22.57
C ASP A 434 9.27 11.03 22.74
N GLU A 435 8.96 10.61 23.97
CA GLU A 435 8.70 9.21 24.34
C GLU A 435 7.50 8.61 23.56
N ASP A 436 6.52 9.44 23.17
CA ASP A 436 5.39 9.07 22.31
C ASP A 436 5.77 8.97 20.81
N GLY A 437 7.02 9.30 20.45
CA GLY A 437 7.53 9.33 19.09
C GLY A 437 7.09 10.55 18.26
N LYS A 438 6.49 11.58 18.88
CA LYS A 438 6.08 12.83 18.26
C LYS A 438 7.30 13.74 18.08
N GLY A 439 7.32 14.49 16.97
CA GLY A 439 8.45 15.37 16.66
C GLY A 439 8.49 16.62 17.53
N MET A 440 9.65 16.86 18.14
CA MET A 440 10.04 18.09 18.81
C MET A 440 11.02 18.86 17.91
N ILE A 441 11.05 20.20 17.98
CA ILE A 441 11.92 21.02 17.14
C ILE A 441 12.45 22.26 17.87
N ARG A 442 13.71 22.61 17.63
CA ARG A 442 14.30 23.92 17.99
C ARG A 442 15.17 24.44 16.85
N VAL A 443 15.42 25.75 16.85
CA VAL A 443 16.49 26.34 16.03
C VAL A 443 17.80 26.10 16.78
N LYS A 444 18.86 25.68 16.09
CA LYS A 444 20.19 25.68 16.68
C LYS A 444 20.52 27.12 17.05
N ALA A 445 20.91 27.36 18.30
CA ALA A 445 21.57 28.61 18.62
C ALA A 445 22.67 28.85 17.58
N LEU A 446 22.70 30.02 16.94
CA LEU A 446 23.89 30.44 16.21
C LEU A 446 24.99 30.47 17.27
N ALA A 447 25.86 29.45 17.25
CA ALA A 447 27.00 29.43 18.13
C ALA A 447 27.81 30.68 17.77
N GLU A 448 28.00 31.56 18.76
CA GLU A 448 28.90 32.71 18.62
C GLU A 448 30.20 32.19 18.02
N THR A 449 30.51 32.65 16.80
CA THR A 449 31.43 31.95 15.88
C THR A 449 32.69 31.50 16.60
N PRO A 450 32.80 30.20 16.97
CA PRO A 450 33.95 29.76 17.74
C PRO A 450 35.16 29.91 16.83
N ALA A 451 36.21 30.57 17.31
CA ALA A 451 37.47 30.71 16.59
C ALA A 451 37.86 29.34 16.00
N GLN A 452 38.07 29.33 14.67
CA GLN A 452 38.01 28.16 13.80
C GLN A 452 38.46 26.85 14.48
N ARG A 453 37.49 26.06 14.98
CA ARG A 453 37.73 24.63 15.17
C ARG A 453 37.89 24.02 13.79
N THR A 454 39.15 23.79 13.43
CA THR A 454 39.57 23.09 12.23
C THR A 454 38.69 21.87 12.03
N ALA A 455 38.13 21.74 10.82
CA ALA A 455 37.25 20.64 10.50
C ALA A 455 38.04 19.33 10.61
N THR A 456 37.86 18.60 11.72
CA THR A 456 38.46 17.29 11.96
C THR A 456 38.17 16.44 10.75
N SER A 457 39.22 16.12 10.01
CA SER A 457 39.15 15.56 8.67
C SER A 457 38.39 14.24 8.71
N THR A 458 37.77 13.89 7.58
CA THR A 458 37.06 12.61 7.46
C THR A 458 37.99 11.43 7.76
N ALA A 459 39.30 11.57 7.49
CA ALA A 459 40.33 10.59 7.83
C ALA A 459 40.51 10.42 9.36
N GLU A 460 40.63 11.51 10.12
CA GLU A 460 40.78 11.46 11.59
C GLU A 460 39.56 10.81 12.26
N LYS A 461 38.36 11.10 11.77
CA LYS A 461 37.12 10.46 12.27
C LYS A 461 37.12 8.94 12.05
N TYR A 462 37.55 8.47 10.88
CA TYR A 462 37.67 7.04 10.61
C TYR A 462 38.86 6.39 11.30
N SER A 463 39.94 7.12 11.58
CA SER A 463 41.06 6.64 12.41
C SER A 463 40.60 6.33 13.83
N SER A 464 39.89 7.27 14.47
CA SER A 464 39.30 7.07 15.80
C SER A 464 38.29 5.90 15.85
N ALA A 465 37.39 5.83 14.86
CA ALA A 465 36.46 4.69 14.71
C ALA A 465 37.20 3.35 14.52
N GLY A 466 38.29 3.36 13.73
CA GLY A 466 39.16 2.21 13.50
C GLY A 466 39.82 1.70 14.78
N ALA A 467 40.40 2.59 15.59
CA ALA A 467 41.02 2.22 16.86
C ALA A 467 40.01 1.63 17.86
N ALA A 468 38.83 2.24 17.99
CA ALA A 468 37.76 1.73 18.86
C ALA A 468 37.25 0.36 18.38
N PHE A 469 37.03 0.18 17.08
CA PHE A 469 36.60 -1.08 16.49
C PHE A 469 37.67 -2.17 16.58
N LYS A 470 38.95 -1.82 16.39
CA LYS A 470 40.09 -2.74 16.59
C LYS A 470 40.06 -3.32 18.00
N LYS A 471 39.96 -2.46 19.02
CA LYS A 471 39.87 -2.87 20.43
C LYS A 471 38.64 -3.73 20.71
N ALA A 472 37.49 -3.41 20.11
CA ALA A 472 36.24 -4.12 20.34
C ALA A 472 36.22 -5.53 19.74
N ILE A 473 36.83 -5.76 18.56
CA ILE A 473 36.76 -7.06 17.88
C ILE A 473 37.98 -7.97 18.11
N ALA A 474 39.12 -7.43 18.56
CA ALA A 474 40.35 -8.20 18.77
C ALA A 474 40.17 -9.50 19.59
N PRO A 475 39.36 -9.55 20.68
CA PRO A 475 39.15 -10.78 21.45
C PRO A 475 38.40 -11.91 20.69
N PHE A 476 37.84 -11.63 19.53
CA PHE A 476 37.02 -12.57 18.75
C PHE A 476 37.67 -13.01 17.44
N LEU A 477 38.84 -12.48 17.12
CA LEU A 477 39.62 -12.89 15.95
C LEU A 477 40.10 -14.34 16.09
N PRO A 478 40.32 -15.05 14.96
CA PRO A 478 40.95 -16.36 14.98
C PRO A 478 42.41 -16.27 15.46
N GLU A 479 42.93 -17.37 15.98
CA GLU A 479 44.34 -17.49 16.33
C GLU A 479 45.24 -17.45 15.08
N ALA A 480 46.54 -17.21 15.26
CA ALA A 480 47.49 -17.14 14.14
C ALA A 480 47.51 -18.47 13.37
N GLY A 481 47.14 -18.43 12.08
CA GLY A 481 46.97 -19.62 11.24
C GLY A 481 45.53 -20.16 11.16
N GLU A 482 44.64 -19.86 12.10
CA GLU A 482 43.22 -20.26 12.02
C GLU A 482 42.44 -19.37 11.03
N GLN A 483 41.57 -19.98 10.23
CA GLN A 483 40.69 -19.30 9.27
C GLN A 483 39.24 -19.29 9.77
N ARG A 484 38.62 -18.11 9.86
CA ARG A 484 37.24 -17.94 10.35
C ARG A 484 36.38 -17.15 9.36
N SER A 485 35.16 -17.59 9.07
CA SER A 485 34.27 -16.85 8.17
C SER A 485 33.75 -15.56 8.83
N LEU A 486 33.49 -14.51 8.04
CA LEU A 486 32.87 -13.29 8.56
C LEU A 486 31.49 -13.53 9.20
N SER A 487 30.77 -14.57 8.77
CA SER A 487 29.50 -14.97 9.39
C SER A 487 29.72 -15.56 10.78
N GLN A 488 30.71 -16.45 10.95
CA GLN A 488 31.05 -17.02 12.26
C GLN A 488 31.53 -15.91 13.21
N LEU A 489 32.44 -15.03 12.76
CA LEU A 489 32.90 -13.89 13.56
C LEU A 489 31.73 -12.99 14.00
N SER A 490 30.79 -12.68 13.09
CA SER A 490 29.61 -11.88 13.45
C SER A 490 28.69 -12.58 14.44
N ASN A 491 28.56 -13.91 14.38
CA ASN A 491 27.74 -14.66 15.33
C ASN A 491 28.38 -14.70 16.73
N VAL A 492 29.70 -14.91 16.81
CA VAL A 492 30.44 -14.89 18.09
C VAL A 492 30.35 -13.51 18.75
N ILE A 493 30.55 -12.43 18.00
CA ILE A 493 30.39 -11.06 18.51
C ILE A 493 28.95 -10.81 18.96
N GLN A 494 27.96 -11.26 18.19
CA GLN A 494 26.56 -11.10 18.55
C GLN A 494 26.20 -11.85 19.84
N GLN A 495 26.74 -13.05 20.07
CA GLN A 495 26.53 -13.83 21.30
C GLN A 495 27.24 -13.24 22.53
N ALA A 496 28.39 -12.58 22.33
CA ALA A 496 29.19 -12.01 23.42
C ALA A 496 28.80 -10.57 23.79
N HIS A 497 28.16 -9.82 22.88
CA HIS A 497 27.81 -8.42 23.10
C HIS A 497 26.41 -8.29 23.73
N ALA A 498 26.31 -7.63 24.89
CA ALA A 498 25.08 -7.52 25.69
C ALA A 498 23.82 -6.96 24.98
N SER A 499 23.99 -6.32 23.83
CA SER A 499 22.92 -5.75 22.99
C SER A 499 22.69 -6.51 21.66
N ASP A 500 23.13 -7.77 21.55
CA ASP A 500 23.00 -8.64 20.36
C ASP A 500 23.49 -7.97 19.05
N LEU A 501 24.57 -7.20 19.10
CA LEU A 501 25.04 -6.44 17.94
C LEU A 501 25.80 -7.33 16.96
N SER A 502 25.27 -7.48 15.74
CA SER A 502 26.06 -8.00 14.61
C SER A 502 27.31 -7.14 14.36
N LEU A 503 28.38 -7.75 13.85
CA LEU A 503 29.66 -7.11 13.53
C LEU A 503 29.53 -5.81 12.72
N LYS A 504 28.63 -5.78 11.72
CA LYS A 504 28.36 -4.57 10.93
C LYS A 504 27.66 -3.48 11.76
N ARG A 505 26.78 -3.84 12.68
CA ARG A 505 26.08 -2.87 13.53
C ARG A 505 27.02 -2.23 14.54
N LEU A 506 27.89 -3.03 15.17
CA LEU A 506 28.95 -2.56 16.07
C LEU A 506 29.84 -1.52 15.39
N GLY A 507 30.31 -1.78 14.16
CA GLY A 507 31.13 -0.82 13.41
C GLY A 507 30.41 0.51 13.11
N ILE A 508 29.10 0.48 12.83
CA ILE A 508 28.30 1.69 12.60
C ILE A 508 28.16 2.52 13.89
N GLU A 509 27.99 1.86 15.05
CA GLU A 509 27.87 2.55 16.34
C GLU A 509 29.21 3.12 16.83
N LEU A 510 30.33 2.49 16.45
CA LEU A 510 31.68 3.02 16.66
C LEU A 510 32.12 4.06 15.61
N GLY A 511 31.21 4.50 14.72
CA GLY A 511 31.40 5.67 13.85
C GLY A 511 31.71 5.39 12.38
N PHE A 512 31.73 4.13 11.93
CA PHE A 512 31.91 3.85 10.50
C PHE A 512 30.66 4.18 9.65
N PRO A 513 30.82 4.54 8.36
CA PRO A 513 29.70 4.78 7.47
C PRO A 513 28.80 3.55 7.27
N LYS A 514 27.47 3.74 7.27
CA LYS A 514 26.48 2.67 7.03
C LYS A 514 26.64 1.94 5.69
N THR A 515 27.28 2.60 4.73
CA THR A 515 27.62 2.08 3.40
C THR A 515 28.79 1.08 3.40
N TRP A 516 29.61 1.05 4.45
CA TRP A 516 30.74 0.12 4.52
C TRP A 516 30.28 -1.32 4.81
N THR A 517 31.06 -2.28 4.35
CA THR A 517 30.93 -3.70 4.67
C THR A 517 31.74 -4.01 5.92
N ALA A 518 31.41 -5.11 6.62
CA ALA A 518 32.20 -5.58 7.76
C ALA A 518 33.67 -5.81 7.37
N ARG A 519 33.91 -6.41 6.19
CA ARG A 519 35.24 -6.54 5.58
C ARG A 519 35.99 -5.20 5.54
N LYS A 520 35.39 -4.16 4.95
CA LYS A 520 36.04 -2.83 4.83
C LYS A 520 36.32 -2.16 6.18
N MET A 521 35.46 -2.38 7.18
CA MET A 521 35.70 -1.87 8.55
C MET A 521 36.90 -2.58 9.20
N ILE A 522 37.05 -3.89 8.96
CA ILE A 522 38.19 -4.66 9.47
C ILE A 522 39.48 -4.32 8.71
N GLU A 523 39.45 -4.26 7.37
CA GLU A 523 40.58 -3.82 6.53
C GLU A 523 41.11 -2.45 6.99
N HIS A 524 40.21 -1.51 7.31
CA HIS A 524 40.59 -0.18 7.83
C HIS A 524 41.15 -0.22 9.27
N ALA A 525 40.62 -1.08 10.14
CA ALA A 525 41.02 -1.14 11.55
C ALA A 525 42.28 -1.99 11.82
N PHE A 526 42.58 -2.95 10.95
CA PHE A 526 43.70 -3.89 11.12
C PHE A 526 44.75 -3.81 10.02
N GLY A 527 44.46 -3.18 8.88
CA GLY A 527 45.39 -3.10 7.76
C GLY A 527 45.83 -4.50 7.29
N GLU A 528 47.13 -4.66 7.12
CA GLU A 528 47.76 -5.88 6.62
C GLU A 528 47.82 -7.02 7.66
N SER A 529 47.50 -6.77 8.93
CA SER A 529 47.49 -7.80 9.99
C SER A 529 46.40 -8.88 9.80
N ILE A 530 45.45 -8.68 8.87
CA ILE A 530 44.39 -9.64 8.56
C ILE A 530 44.33 -9.88 7.05
N VAL A 531 44.49 -11.15 6.65
CA VAL A 531 44.35 -11.59 5.26
C VAL A 531 42.91 -12.05 5.02
N PHE A 532 42.32 -11.56 3.93
CA PHE A 532 40.97 -11.96 3.49
C PHE A 532 41.01 -12.90 2.29
N THR A 533 40.35 -14.04 2.41
CA THR A 533 40.19 -15.02 1.31
C THR A 533 38.72 -15.25 0.97
N GLY A 534 38.45 -15.57 -0.30
CA GLY A 534 37.09 -15.75 -0.82
C GLY A 534 36.31 -14.45 -1.03
N SER A 535 35.01 -14.58 -1.30
CA SER A 535 34.14 -13.44 -1.66
C SER A 535 32.68 -13.62 -1.23
N GLY A 536 31.97 -12.49 -1.08
CA GLY A 536 30.55 -12.48 -0.72
C GLY A 536 30.30 -13.17 0.63
N PRO A 537 29.33 -14.10 0.75
CA PRO A 537 29.06 -14.82 1.99
C PRO A 537 30.17 -15.80 2.38
N ALA A 538 30.99 -16.25 1.42
CA ALA A 538 32.15 -17.11 1.63
C ALA A 538 33.44 -16.28 1.75
N THR A 539 33.39 -15.17 2.50
CA THR A 539 34.57 -14.38 2.86
C THR A 539 35.08 -14.83 4.23
N TYR A 540 36.35 -15.22 4.26
CA TYR A 540 37.07 -15.65 5.44
C TYR A 540 38.16 -14.66 5.80
N LEU A 541 38.51 -14.61 7.08
CA LEU A 541 39.66 -13.89 7.60
C LEU A 541 40.63 -14.86 8.29
N GLN A 542 41.91 -14.52 8.22
CA GLN A 542 43.01 -15.19 8.91
C GLN A 542 43.94 -14.09 9.44
N CYS A 543 44.38 -14.20 10.69
CA CYS A 543 45.40 -13.29 11.23
C CYS A 543 46.74 -13.63 10.59
N ALA A 544 47.46 -12.62 10.08
CA ALA A 544 48.79 -12.81 9.53
C ALA A 544 49.72 -13.37 10.63
N GLN A 545 50.50 -14.39 10.31
CA GLN A 545 51.59 -14.80 11.20
C GLN A 545 52.59 -13.65 11.25
N GLN A 546 52.79 -13.08 12.45
CA GLN A 546 53.96 -12.25 12.68
C GLN A 546 55.16 -13.18 12.56
N SER A 547 56.00 -12.95 11.55
CA SER A 547 57.31 -13.58 11.47
C SER A 547 58.09 -13.16 12.72
N ILE A 548 58.34 -14.13 13.61
CA ILE A 548 59.23 -13.95 14.77
C ILE A 548 60.65 -14.09 14.25
N GLU A 549 61.04 -13.13 13.43
CA GLU A 549 62.38 -12.89 12.92
C GLU A 549 62.73 -11.45 13.34
N ASP A 550 63.99 -11.21 13.69
CA ASP A 550 64.55 -9.93 14.17
C ASP A 550 64.13 -9.46 15.58
N SER A 551 64.35 -10.32 16.59
CA SER A 551 64.58 -9.86 17.98
C SER A 551 65.64 -10.68 18.74
N GLU A 552 66.72 -11.03 18.02
CA GLU A 552 68.02 -11.40 18.60
C GLU A 552 69.11 -10.43 18.10
N GLU A 553 69.15 -9.21 18.67
CA GLU A 553 70.32 -8.31 18.69
C GLU A 553 70.35 -7.52 20.02
#